data_AF-A0A969F100-F1
#
_entry.id   AF-A0A969F100-F1
#
_cell.length_a   1.000
_cell.length_b   1.000
_cell.length_c   1.000
_cell.angle_alpha   90.00
_cell.angle_beta   90.00
_cell.angle_gamma   90.00
#
_symmetry.space_group_name_H-M   'P 1'
#
loop_
_entity.id
_entity.type
_entity.pdbx_description
1 polymer ?
#
loop_
_entity_poly.entity_id
_entity_poly.type
_entity_poly.pdbx_seq_one_letter_code
_entity_poly.pdbx_strand_id
1 'polypeptide(L)' 'MIYEIRNYHFEPTRFDAYKTWARAKALPYLKRNLNLIGFWANISAPSEVLGTPTDPLGSANITWILGWETMQQRNDDHG' A
#
# COMPACT_ATOMS: atom_id res chain seq x y z
N MET A 1 -9.67 -15.80 -7.46
CA MET A 1 -8.52 -14.94 -7.11
C MET A 1 -8.70 -13.52 -7.66
N ILE A 2 -8.68 -12.53 -6.77
CA ILE A 2 -8.80 -11.09 -7.01
C ILE A 2 -7.64 -10.41 -6.27
N TYR A 3 -7.10 -9.33 -6.83
CA TYR A 3 -6.05 -8.53 -6.19
C TYR A 3 -6.59 -7.15 -5.82
N GLU A 4 -6.52 -6.81 -4.55
CA GLU A 4 -6.84 -5.48 -4.05
C GLU A 4 -5.57 -4.65 -4.00
N ILE A 5 -5.45 -3.67 -4.90
CA ILE A 5 -4.34 -2.73 -4.94
C ILE A 5 -4.79 -1.43 -4.27
N ARG A 6 -4.04 -0.98 -3.27
CA ARG A 6 -4.34 0.25 -2.53
C ARG A 6 -3.15 1.19 -2.58
N ASN A 7 -3.41 2.39 -3.09
CA ASN A 7 -2.43 3.46 -3.29
C ASN A 7 -2.79 4.63 -2.38
N TYR A 8 -1.80 5.16 -1.66
CA TYR A 8 -1.97 6.31 -0.78
C TYR A 8 -0.87 7.35 -0.99
N HIS A 9 -1.25 8.62 -0.82
CA HIS A 9 -0.34 9.75 -0.68
C HIS A 9 -0.26 10.13 0.80
N PHE A 10 0.59 9.41 1.53
CA PHE A 10 0.83 9.65 2.95
C PHE A 10 1.56 10.98 3.18
N GLU A 11 1.25 11.67 4.28
CA GLU A 11 1.87 12.94 4.66
C GLU A 11 3.41 12.84 4.71
N PRO A 12 4.15 13.55 3.83
CA PRO A 12 5.60 13.41 3.70
C PRO A 12 6.36 13.69 4.99
N THR A 13 5.92 14.66 5.79
CA THR A 13 6.57 15.03 7.05
C THR A 13 6.53 13.93 8.12
N ARG A 14 5.63 12.95 7.96
CA ARG A 14 5.44 11.82 8.89
C ARG A 14 5.91 10.49 8.31
N PHE A 15 6.49 10.50 7.12
CA PHE A 15 6.74 9.30 6.32
C PHE A 15 7.75 8.34 6.97
N ASP A 16 8.78 8.86 7.64
CA ASP A 16 9.74 8.01 8.36
C ASP A 16 9.13 7.34 9.60
N ALA A 17 8.29 8.06 10.33
CA ALA A 17 7.53 7.50 11.44
C ALA A 17 6.56 6.42 10.94
N TYR A 18 5.91 6.65 9.81
CA TYR A 18 5.06 5.66 9.16
C TYR A 18 5.84 4.40 8.77
N LYS A 19 7.00 4.53 8.12
CA LYS A 19 7.84 3.37 7.77
C LYS A 19 8.26 2.57 9.00
N THR A 20 8.59 3.26 10.10
CA THR A 20 8.95 2.63 11.37
C THR A 20 7.78 1.84 11.95
N TRP A 21 6.60 2.46 12.03
CA TRP A 21 5.38 1.80 12.48
C TRP A 21 4.99 0.63 11.58
N ALA A 22 5.06 0.80 10.26
CA ALA A 22 4.70 -0.23 9.29
C ALA A 22 5.59 -1.47 9.45
N ARG A 23 6.90 -1.29 9.62
CA ARG A 23 7.84 -2.39 9.87
C ARG A 23 7.59 -3.08 11.21
N ALA A 24 7.33 -2.31 12.27
CA ALA A 24 7.20 -2.84 13.61
C ALA A 24 5.84 -3.49 13.91
N LYS A 25 4.77 -3.03 13.25
CA LYS A 25 3.38 -3.38 13.60
C LYS A 25 2.57 -3.86 12.41
N ALA A 26 2.45 -3.05 11.36
CA ALA A 26 1.53 -3.32 10.26
C ALA A 26 1.94 -4.57 9.46
N LEU A 27 3.17 -4.61 8.96
CA LEU A 27 3.65 -5.73 8.13
C LEU A 27 3.59 -7.08 8.85
N PRO A 28 4.03 -7.22 10.13
CA PRO A 28 3.87 -8.47 10.87
C PRO A 28 2.41 -8.92 10.99
N TYR A 29 1.49 -7.98 11.22
CA TYR A 29 0.06 -8.30 11.29
C TYR A 29 -0.48 -8.72 9.93
N LEU A 30 -0.23 -7.94 8.87
CA LEU A 30 -0.74 -8.22 7.53
C LEU A 30 -0.24 -9.57 7.02
N LYS A 31 1.06 -9.88 7.19
CA LYS A 31 1.62 -11.17 6.77
C LYS A 31 1.07 -12.37 7.51
N ARG A 32 0.68 -12.20 8.79
CA ARG A 32 0.16 -13.29 9.61
C ARG A 32 -1.31 -13.57 9.34
N ASN A 33 -2.10 -12.52 9.10
CA ASN A 33 -3.56 -12.64 9.07
C ASN A 33 -4.14 -12.55 7.65
N LEU A 34 -3.40 -12.03 6.67
CA LEU A 34 -3.89 -11.79 5.32
C LEU A 34 -2.90 -12.31 4.27
N ASN A 35 -3.41 -12.53 3.05
CA ASN A 35 -2.57 -12.88 1.90
C ASN A 35 -1.89 -11.62 1.31
N LEU A 36 -0.85 -11.15 2.00
CA LEU A 36 -0.07 -10.00 1.55
C LEU A 36 0.83 -10.36 0.37
N ILE A 37 0.47 -9.87 -0.82
CA ILE A 37 1.26 -10.02 -2.04
C ILE A 37 2.47 -9.09 -2.00
N GLY A 38 2.29 -7.87 -1.50
CA GLY A 38 3.40 -6.96 -1.27
C GLY A 38 3.01 -5.62 -0.68
N PHE A 39 4.02 -4.92 -0.19
CA PHE A 39 3.91 -3.62 0.43
C PHE A 39 5.15 -2.80 0.05
N TRP A 40 4.92 -1.64 -0.54
CA TRP A 40 5.95 -0.72 -1.01
C TRP A 40 5.75 0.65 -0.38
N ALA A 41 6.87 1.27 -0.04
CA ALA A 41 6.95 2.66 0.36
C ALA A 41 7.98 3.33 -0.53
N ASN A 42 7.68 4.53 -1.03
CA ASN A 42 8.61 5.27 -1.86
C ASN A 42 9.94 5.50 -1.15
N ILE A 43 10.98 5.59 -1.96
CA ILE A 43 12.31 6.03 -1.57
C ILE A 43 12.48 7.51 -1.92
N SER A 44 13.61 8.11 -1.55
CA SER A 44 13.94 9.50 -1.87
C SER A 44 14.22 9.74 -3.35
N ALA A 45 14.08 8.74 -4.22
CA ALA A 45 14.25 8.90 -5.65
C ALA A 45 12.98 9.52 -6.27
N PRO A 46 13.12 10.49 -7.19
CA PRO A 46 11.98 11.04 -7.91
C PRO A 46 11.33 9.98 -8.79
N SER A 47 10.00 10.05 -8.94
CA SER A 47 9.29 9.21 -9.90
C SER A 47 9.70 9.58 -11.32
N GLU A 48 10.00 8.57 -12.13
CA GLU A 48 10.13 8.74 -13.58
C GLU A 48 8.73 8.68 -14.20
N VAL A 49 8.26 9.81 -14.75
CA VAL A 49 6.96 9.91 -15.40
C VAL A 49 7.19 10.37 -16.84
N LEU A 50 7.07 9.45 -17.79
CA LEU A 50 7.25 9.71 -19.23
C LEU A 50 5.99 10.33 -19.90
N GLY A 51 5.00 10.74 -19.10
CA GLY A 51 3.72 11.26 -19.56
C GLY A 51 3.02 12.10 -18.48
N THR A 52 1.70 12.21 -18.53
CA THR A 52 0.95 12.97 -17.53
C THR A 52 0.81 12.14 -16.24
N PRO A 53 1.11 12.71 -15.06
CA PRO A 53 0.85 12.05 -13.78
C PRO A 53 -0.61 11.62 -13.66
N THR A 54 -0.84 10.43 -13.11
CA THR A 54 -2.19 9.85 -12.99
C THR A 54 -3.04 10.53 -11.90
N ASP A 55 -2.40 11.30 -11.00
CA ASP A 55 -3.02 11.97 -9.86
C ASP A 55 -2.41 13.37 -9.67
N PRO A 56 -3.20 14.41 -9.31
CA PRO A 56 -2.69 15.75 -9.00
C PRO A 56 -1.60 15.80 -7.91
N LEU A 57 -1.60 14.83 -6.99
CA LEU A 57 -0.60 14.68 -5.93
C LEU A 57 0.65 13.93 -6.39
N GLY A 58 0.71 13.51 -7.66
CA GLY A 58 1.79 12.71 -8.22
C GLY A 58 1.65 11.21 -7.90
N SER A 59 2.76 10.48 -7.94
CA SER A 59 2.77 9.04 -7.61
C SER A 59 2.43 8.83 -6.14
N ALA A 60 1.64 7.80 -5.85
CA ALA A 60 1.43 7.31 -4.49
C ALA A 60 2.78 6.98 -3.83
N ASN A 61 2.88 7.26 -2.53
CA ASN A 61 4.10 6.98 -1.77
C ASN A 61 3.99 5.76 -0.87
N ILE A 62 2.79 5.19 -0.72
CA ILE A 62 2.54 3.88 -0.15
C ILE A 62 1.64 3.09 -1.10
N THR A 63 2.04 1.86 -1.40
CA THR A 63 1.23 0.91 -2.16
C THR A 63 1.24 -0.43 -1.45
N TRP A 64 0.09 -1.09 -1.33
CA TRP A 64 0.04 -2.48 -0.91
C TRP A 64 -0.99 -3.27 -1.69
N ILE A 65 -0.76 -4.58 -1.76
CA ILE A 65 -1.57 -5.52 -2.51
C ILE A 65 -1.94 -6.72 -1.64
N LEU A 66 -3.23 -7.00 -1.53
CA LEU A 66 -3.77 -8.22 -0.92
C LEU A 66 -4.40 -9.12 -1.99
N GLY A 67 -4.24 -10.42 -1.84
CA GLY A 67 -4.91 -11.43 -2.66
C GLY A 67 -6.15 -11.98 -1.95
N TRP A 68 -7.24 -12.16 -2.69
CA TRP A 68 -8.53 -12.63 -2.19
C TRP A 68 -9.05 -13.76 -3.07
N GLU A 69 -9.62 -14.82 -2.51
CA GLU A 69 -10.19 -15.89 -3.35
C GLU A 69 -11.45 -15.41 -4.07
N THR A 70 -12.30 -14.69 -3.34
CA THR A 70 -13.58 -14.16 -3.82
C THR A 70 -13.82 -12.73 -3.35
N MET A 71 -14.73 -12.01 -4.03
CA MET A 71 -15.15 -10.67 -3.60
C MET A 71 -15.92 -10.70 -2.27
N GLN A 72 -16.66 -11.78 -2.01
CA GLN A 72 -17.39 -11.94 -0.75
C GLN A 72 -16.43 -11.99 0.44
N GLN A 73 -15.40 -12.85 0.36
CA GLN A 73 -14.37 -12.94 1.40
C GLN A 73 -13.72 -11.57 1.67
N ARG A 74 -13.35 -10.83 0.62
CA ARG A 74 -12.82 -9.48 0.75
C ARG A 74 -13.77 -8.58 1.55
N ASN A 75 -15.05 -8.59 1.19
CA ASN A 75 -16.04 -7.71 1.81
C ASN A 75 -16.30 -8.09 3.27
N ASP A 76 -16.32 -9.37 3.59
CA ASP A 76 -16.50 -9.87 4.96
C ASP A 76 -15.32 -9.46 5.87
N ASP A 77 -14.09 -9.47 5.36
CA ASP A 77 -12.90 -9.05 6.11
C ASP A 77 -12.79 -7.52 6.31
N HIS A 78 -13.47 -6.71 5.48
CA HIS A 78 -13.50 -5.25 5.61
C HIS A 78 -14.73 -4.72 6.38
N GLY A 79 -15.71 -5.58 6.67
CA GLY A 79 -16.98 -5.25 7.36
C GLY A 79 -16.91 -5.42 8.87
#